data_AF-A0A5B6WXF1-F1
#
_entry.id   AF-A0A5B6WXF1-F1
#
_cell.length_a   1.000
_cell.length_b   1.000
_cell.length_c   1.000
_cell.angle_alpha   90.00
_cell.angle_beta   90.00
_cell.angle_gamma   90.00
#
_symmetry.space_group_name_H-M   'P 1'
#
loop_
_entity.id
_entity.type
_entity.pdbx_description
1 polymer ?
#
loop_
_entity_poly.entity_id
_entity_poly.type
_entity_poly.pdbx_seq_one_letter_code
_entity_poly.pdbx_strand_id
1 'polypeptide(L)'
;MKIKEANAGALTNFEVLDFLRSRGASKDPTRVIVPIAPSEFKVYDYLVESAACNQTKEHVKEFLERSKSYKLAKAEVLNIINLRPSALVEIDPVKLFFYIFLFL
;
A
#
# COMPACT_ATOMS: atom_id res chain seq x y z
N MET A 1 4.15 -27.69 4.84
CA MET A 1 4.73 -26.44 5.38
C MET A 1 4.11 -26.15 6.75
N LYS A 2 4.85 -25.51 7.67
CA LYS A 2 4.30 -24.99 8.94
C LYS A 2 4.44 -23.47 8.96
N ILE A 3 3.39 -22.76 9.37
CA ILE A 3 3.39 -21.30 9.51
C ILE A 3 4.09 -20.97 10.84
N LYS A 4 5.13 -20.14 10.80
CA LYS A 4 5.87 -19.68 12.00
C LYS A 4 5.24 -18.43 12.62
N GLU A 5 4.80 -17.51 11.77
CA GLU A 5 4.18 -16.25 12.16
C GLU A 5 3.07 -15.93 11.16
N ALA A 6 1.86 -15.66 11.64
CA ALA A 6 0.70 -15.41 10.79
C ALA A 6 0.73 -13.98 10.20
N ASN A 7 1.18 -12.99 10.98
CA ASN A 7 1.16 -11.58 10.62
C ASN A 7 2.51 -10.92 10.97
N ALA A 8 3.50 -11.04 10.07
CA ALA A 8 4.84 -10.47 10.30
C ALA A 8 4.89 -8.93 10.16
N GLY A 9 3.91 -8.33 9.49
CA GLY A 9 3.84 -6.90 9.28
C GLY A 9 2.86 -6.53 8.18
N ALA A 10 2.48 -5.25 8.15
CA ALA A 10 1.68 -4.70 7.07
C ALA A 10 2.58 -4.12 5.98
N LEU A 11 2.19 -4.32 4.73
CA LEU A 11 2.86 -3.77 3.56
C LEU A 11 2.02 -2.65 2.95
N THR A 12 2.68 -1.58 2.51
CA THR A 12 2.06 -0.51 1.74
C THR A 12 1.78 -0.98 0.31
N ASN A 13 0.76 -0.39 -0.32
CA ASN A 13 0.44 -0.60 -1.73
C ASN A 13 1.64 -0.28 -2.63
N PHE A 14 2.43 0.72 -2.25
CA PHE A 14 3.68 1.08 -2.94
C PHE A 14 4.73 -0.04 -2.85
N GLU A 15 4.99 -0.61 -1.67
CA GLU A 15 5.97 -1.70 -1.51
C GLU A 15 5.56 -2.94 -2.30
N VAL A 16 4.27 -3.28 -2.30
CA VAL A 16 3.76 -4.40 -3.10
C VAL A 16 3.92 -4.12 -4.60
N LEU A 17 3.61 -2.89 -5.04
CA LEU A 17 3.78 -2.51 -6.44
C LEU A 17 5.25 -2.53 -6.88
N ASP A 18 6.16 -2.00 -6.06
CA ASP A 18 7.61 -2.00 -6.31
C ASP A 18 8.15 -3.43 -6.39
N PHE A 19 7.70 -4.30 -5.48
CA PHE A 19 8.04 -5.72 -5.51
C PHE A 19 7.56 -6.42 -6.80
N LEU A 20 6.31 -6.20 -7.21
CA LEU A 20 5.77 -6.78 -8.45
C LEU A 20 6.53 -6.27 -9.68
N ARG A 21 6.86 -4.96 -9.73
CA ARG A 21 7.71 -4.39 -10.78
C ARG A 21 9.08 -5.06 -10.83
N SER A 22 9.72 -5.28 -9.68
CA SER A 22 11.02 -5.96 -9.61
C SER A 22 10.99 -7.40 -10.13
N ARG A 23 9.83 -8.06 -10.09
CA ARG A 23 9.63 -9.41 -10.63
C ARG A 23 9.31 -9.45 -12.12
N GLY A 24 9.15 -8.29 -12.75
CA GLY A 24 8.83 -8.15 -14.18
C GLY A 24 7.35 -7.92 -14.47
N ALA A 25 6.52 -7.61 -13.46
CA ALA A 25 5.13 -7.23 -13.70
C ALA A 25 5.08 -5.89 -14.45
N SER A 26 4.43 -5.89 -15.61
CA SER A 26 4.28 -4.71 -16.46
C SER A 26 2.93 -4.73 -17.19
N LYS A 27 2.56 -3.58 -17.78
CA LYS A 27 1.43 -3.48 -18.72
C LYS A 27 1.80 -3.90 -20.16
N ASP A 28 3.04 -4.34 -20.39
CA ASP A 28 3.52 -4.71 -21.71
C ASP A 28 2.82 -5.99 -22.21
N PRO A 29 2.41 -6.07 -23.49
CA PRO A 29 1.85 -7.30 -24.06
C PRO A 29 2.75 -8.53 -23.88
N THR A 30 4.07 -8.34 -23.76
CA THR A 30 5.07 -9.40 -23.51
C THR A 30 5.04 -9.94 -22.07
N ARG A 31 4.21 -9.38 -21.18
CA ARG A 31 4.09 -9.81 -19.77
C ARG A 31 3.75 -11.30 -19.59
N VAL A 32 3.14 -11.92 -20.60
CA VAL A 32 2.78 -13.35 -20.60
C VAL A 32 4.01 -14.27 -20.58
N ILE A 33 5.19 -13.76 -20.96
CA ILE A 33 6.45 -14.54 -21.00
C ILE A 33 7.07 -14.66 -19.60
N VAL A 34 6.74 -13.74 -18.68
CA VAL A 34 7.30 -13.72 -17.33
C VAL A 34 6.57 -14.74 -16.45
N PRO A 35 7.27 -15.57 -15.64
CA PRO A 35 6.65 -16.56 -14.76
C PRO A 35 6.02 -15.91 -13.51
N ILE A 36 5.08 -14.99 -13.73
CA ILE A 36 4.28 -14.31 -12.72
C ILE A 36 2.90 -14.96 -12.71
N ALA A 37 2.36 -15.21 -11.52
CA ALA A 37 1.06 -15.83 -11.41
C ALA A 37 -0.05 -14.88 -11.90
N PRO A 38 -1.16 -15.38 -12.49
CA PRO A 38 -2.28 -14.53 -12.89
C PRO A 38 -2.85 -13.68 -11.75
N SER A 39 -2.81 -14.19 -10.51
CA SER A 39 -3.20 -13.45 -9.31
C SER A 39 -2.29 -12.24 -9.05
N GLU A 40 -0.99 -12.36 -9.29
CA GLU A 40 -0.02 -11.28 -9.13
C GLU A 40 -0.23 -10.20 -10.20
N PHE A 41 -0.54 -10.58 -11.44
CA PHE A 41 -0.91 -9.62 -12.49
C PHE A 41 -2.19 -8.86 -12.16
N LYS A 42 -3.21 -9.53 -11.62
CA LYS A 42 -4.45 -8.87 -11.21
C LYS A 42 -4.22 -7.83 -10.11
N VAL A 43 -3.35 -8.15 -9.14
CA VAL A 43 -2.96 -7.20 -8.08
C VAL A 43 -2.15 -6.05 -8.68
N TYR A 44 -1.21 -6.33 -9.58
CA TYR A 44 -0.43 -5.31 -10.26
C TYR A 44 -1.32 -4.33 -11.04
N ASP A 45 -2.24 -4.84 -11.86
CA ASP A 45 -3.13 -4.03 -12.68
C ASP A 45 -3.98 -3.08 -11.79
N TYR A 46 -4.50 -3.58 -10.66
CA TYR A 46 -5.19 -2.76 -9.66
C TYR A 46 -4.28 -1.68 -9.05
N LEU A 47 -3.07 -2.04 -8.62
CA LEU A 47 -2.16 -1.12 -7.93
C LEU A 47 -1.63 -0.02 -8.85
N VAL A 48 -1.43 -0.31 -10.14
CA VAL A 48 -1.02 0.69 -11.13
C VAL A 48 -2.10 1.74 -11.39
N GLU A 49 -3.37 1.38 -11.22
CA GLU A 49 -4.49 2.33 -11.36
C GLU A 49 -4.77 3.10 -10.06
N SER A 50 -4.15 2.70 -8.95
CA SER A 50 -4.26 3.36 -7.65
C SER A 50 -3.26 4.52 -7.48
N ALA A 51 -3.42 5.28 -6.40
CA ALA A 51 -2.52 6.37 -6.02
C ALA A 51 -1.07 5.94 -5.73
N ALA A 52 -0.81 4.63 -5.62
CA ALA A 52 0.52 4.08 -5.41
C ALA A 52 1.43 4.14 -6.65
N CYS A 53 0.86 4.30 -7.85
CA CYS A 53 1.62 4.19 -9.10
C CYS A 53 2.69 5.28 -9.30
N ASN A 54 2.41 6.46 -8.73
CA ASN A 54 3.16 7.71 -8.82
C ASN A 54 3.83 8.11 -7.50
N GLN A 55 3.82 7.24 -6.49
CA GLN A 55 4.63 7.42 -5.28
C GLN A 55 6.09 7.02 -5.54
N THR A 56 7.02 7.59 -4.78
CA THR A 56 8.44 7.19 -4.78
C THR A 56 8.89 6.81 -3.38
N LYS A 57 10.00 6.07 -3.27
CA LYS A 57 10.57 5.63 -1.98
C LYS A 57 10.90 6.82 -1.08
N GLU A 58 11.39 7.90 -1.68
CA GLU A 58 11.79 9.13 -1.01
C GLU A 58 10.59 9.82 -0.38
N HIS A 59 9.49 9.99 -1.14
CA HIS A 59 8.28 10.62 -0.63
C HIS A 59 7.62 9.82 0.49
N VAL A 60 7.57 8.49 0.36
CA VAL A 60 7.03 7.62 1.42
C VAL A 60 7.88 7.72 2.69
N LYS A 61 9.21 7.72 2.55
CA LYS A 61 10.13 7.87 3.69
C LYS A 61 10.02 9.25 4.34
N GLU A 62 9.97 10.32 3.56
CA GLU A 62 9.79 11.68 4.07
C GLU A 62 8.47 11.79 4.85
N PHE A 63 7.38 11.25 4.28
CA PHE A 63 6.08 11.21 4.96
C PHE A 63 6.17 10.43 6.28
N LEU A 64 6.82 9.27 6.29
CA LEU A 64 7.02 8.47 7.51
C LEU A 64 7.78 9.26 8.57
N GLU A 65 8.86 9.95 8.23
CA GLU A 65 9.61 10.79 9.18
C GLU A 65 8.77 11.94 9.72
N ARG A 66 8.03 12.64 8.86
CA ARG A 66 7.12 13.73 9.28
C ARG A 66 5.97 13.21 10.14
N SER A 67 5.45 12.02 9.83
CA SER A 67 4.35 11.40 10.56
C SER A 67 4.69 11.08 12.02
N LYS A 68 5.98 10.85 12.35
CA LYS A 68 6.43 10.60 13.72
C LYS A 68 6.17 11.76 14.67
N SER A 69 6.09 12.99 14.14
CA SER A 69 5.72 14.16 14.95
C SER A 69 4.25 14.17 15.37
N TYR A 70 3.41 13.40 14.67
CA TYR A 70 2.00 13.23 14.94
C TYR A 70 1.78 11.90 15.69
N LYS A 71 0.89 11.88 16.67
CA LYS A 71 0.53 10.66 17.42
C LYS A 71 -0.42 9.75 16.60
N LEU A 72 0.00 9.35 15.42
CA LEU A 72 -0.76 8.48 14.52
C LEU A 72 -0.44 7.01 14.80
N ALA A 73 -1.46 6.16 14.77
CA ALA A 73 -1.28 4.72 14.83
C ALA A 73 -0.66 4.21 13.51
N LYS A 74 0.06 3.08 13.58
CA LYS A 74 0.70 2.47 12.39
C LYS A 74 -0.29 2.20 11.26
N ALA A 75 -1.52 1.80 11.60
CA ALA A 75 -2.59 1.56 10.62
C ALA A 75 -3.09 2.85 9.95
N GLU A 76 -3.15 3.97 10.68
CA GLU A 76 -3.54 5.26 10.10
C GLU A 76 -2.47 5.75 9.12
N VAL A 77 -1.20 5.67 9.51
CA VAL A 77 -0.07 6.02 8.65
C VAL A 77 -0.09 5.18 7.36
N LEU A 78 -0.31 3.87 7.49
CA LEU A 78 -0.45 2.95 6.35
C LEU A 78 -1.61 3.34 5.43
N ASN A 79 -2.78 3.64 5.99
CA ASN A 79 -3.95 4.03 5.21
C ASN A 79 -3.75 5.36 4.49
N ILE A 80 -3.11 6.34 5.12
CA ILE A 80 -2.78 7.62 4.50
C ILE A 80 -1.82 7.41 3.32
N ILE A 81 -0.80 6.55 3.48
CA ILE A 81 0.12 6.21 2.40
C ILE A 81 -0.61 5.55 1.23
N ASN A 82 -1.52 4.61 1.51
CA ASN A 82 -2.23 3.85 0.48
C ASN A 82 -3.29 4.67 -0.28
N LEU A 83 -4.05 5.52 0.44
CA LEU A 83 -5.12 6.31 -0.14
C LEU A 83 -4.63 7.62 -0.76
N ARG A 84 -3.51 8.16 -0.26
CA ARG A 84 -2.97 9.48 -0.63
C ARG A 84 -4.06 10.56 -0.68
N PRO A 85 -4.67 10.88 0.48
CA PRO A 85 -5.77 11.82 0.54
C PRO A 85 -5.33 13.18 0.00
N SER A 86 -6.14 13.74 -0.91
CA SER A 86 -5.90 15.03 -1.56
C SER A 86 -6.78 16.14 -0.99
N ALA A 87 -7.84 15.77 -0.27
CA ALA A 87 -8.76 16.67 0.40
C ALA A 87 -8.88 16.35 1.89
N LEU A 88 -9.20 17.36 2.71
CA LEU A 88 -9.37 17.20 4.15
C LEU A 88 -10.48 16.19 4.50
N VAL A 89 -11.56 16.18 3.72
CA VAL A 89 -12.70 15.25 3.87
C VAL A 89 -12.31 13.77 3.70
N GLU A 90 -11.19 13.48 3.02
CA GLU A 90 -10.69 12.12 2.84
C GLU A 90 -9.85 11.64 4.03
N ILE A 91 -9.40 12.57 4.89
CA ILE A 91 -8.60 12.27 6.08
C ILE A 91 -9.49 11.89 7.26
N ASP A 92 -10.65 12.55 7.40
CA ASP A 92 -11.62 12.28 8.46
C ASP A 92 -12.04 10.81 8.55
N PRO A 93 -12.44 10.12 7.46
CA PRO A 93 -12.81 8.70 7.52
C PRO A 93 -11.63 7.79 7.88
N VAL A 94 -10.38 8.16 7.58
CA VAL A 94 -9.20 7.36 7.96
C VAL A 94 -9.00 7.36 9.48
N LYS A 95 -9.30 8.48 10.15
CA LYS A 95 -9.29 8.57 11.62
C LYS A 95 -10.54 7.96 12.25
N LEU A 96 -11.71 8.12 11.60
CA LEU A 96 -12.99 7.61 12.11
C LEU A 96 -13.07 6.08 12.08
N PHE A 97 -12.37 5.43 11.14
CA PHE A 97 -12.38 3.97 11.01
C PHE A 97 -11.91 3.28 12.30
N PHE A 98 -11.00 3.91 13.06
CA PHE A 98 -10.56 3.41 14.37
C PHE A 98 -11.63 3.57 15.45
N TYR A 99 -12.41 4.67 15.41
CA TYR A 99 -13.53 4.87 16.34
C TYR A 99 -14.65 3.86 16.10
N ILE A 100 -14.97 3.54 14.85
CA ILE A 100 -16.03 2.56 14.55
C ILE A 100 -15.62 1.13 14.97
N PHE A 101 -14.35 0.76 14.77
CA PHE A 101 -13.84 -0.55 15.20
C PHE A 101 -13.62 -0.68 16.72
N LEU A 102 -13.55 0.42 17.47
CA LEU A 102 -13.44 0.37 18.94
C LEU A 102 -14.82 0.18 19.62
N PHE A 103 -15.91 0.36 18.87
CA PHE A 103 -17.30 0.25 19.37
C PHE A 103 -18.05 -0.98 18.81
N LEU A 104 -17.35 -1.90 18.14
CA LEU A 104 -17.83 -3.22 17.69
C LEU A 104 -16.98 -4.32 18.34
#